data_AF-A0A7C2A3S8-F1
#
_entry.id   AF-A0A7C2A3S8-F1
#
_cell.length_a   1.000
_cell.length_b   1.000
_cell.length_c   1.000
_cell.angle_alpha   90.00
_cell.angle_beta   90.00
_cell.angle_gamma   90.00
#
_symmetry.space_group_name_H-M   'P 1'
#
loop_
_entity.id
_entity.type
_entity.pdbx_description
1 polymer ?
#
loop_
_entity_poly.entity_id
_entity_poly.type
_entity_poly.pdbx_seq_one_letter_code
_entity_poly.pdbx_strand_id
1 'polypeptide(L)'
;PEFADAAEKEGFKEIAARLRAIAKAEKHHEERYKKLLGEVENNTVFKKEKKVYWVCRKCGYIHFGEEPPEKCPSCDHPKNYFESMCEVY
;
A
#
# COMPACT_ATOMS: atom_id res chain seq x y z
N PRO A 1 -14.05 16.61 -9.02
CA PRO A 1 -14.80 16.69 -7.74
C PRO A 1 -15.51 18.04 -7.69
N GLU A 2 -16.71 18.11 -7.12
CA GLU A 2 -17.56 19.32 -7.19
C GLU A 2 -16.85 20.57 -6.65
N PHE A 3 -16.02 20.44 -5.60
CA PHE A 3 -15.21 21.54 -5.09
C PHE A 3 -14.20 22.11 -6.10
N ALA A 4 -13.62 21.27 -6.98
CA ALA A 4 -12.73 21.77 -8.03
C ALA A 4 -13.49 22.57 -9.08
N ASP A 5 -14.71 22.15 -9.40
CA ASP A 5 -15.54 22.83 -10.40
C ASP A 5 -16.09 24.16 -9.85
N ALA A 6 -16.40 24.22 -8.56
CA ALA A 6 -16.72 25.48 -7.86
C ALA A 6 -15.53 26.44 -7.88
N ALA A 7 -14.33 25.97 -7.48
CA ALA A 7 -13.12 26.79 -7.48
C ALA A 7 -12.78 27.34 -8.89
N GLU A 8 -13.02 26.57 -9.95
CA GLU A 8 -12.79 27.03 -11.32
C GLU A 8 -13.80 28.10 -11.76
N LYS A 9 -15.08 27.95 -11.41
CA LYS A 9 -16.12 28.96 -11.67
C LYS A 9 -15.85 30.28 -10.95
N GLU A 10 -15.26 30.23 -9.77
CA GLU A 10 -14.86 31.39 -8.97
C GLU A 10 -13.50 32.00 -9.43
N GLY A 11 -12.84 31.40 -10.42
CA GLY A 11 -11.57 31.90 -10.99
C GLY A 11 -10.31 31.41 -10.26
N PHE A 12 -10.43 30.55 -9.25
CA PHE A 12 -9.32 29.97 -8.49
C PHE A 12 -8.69 28.75 -9.20
N LYS A 13 -8.09 28.97 -10.36
CA LYS A 13 -7.55 27.90 -11.24
C LYS A 13 -6.54 26.98 -10.55
N GLU A 14 -5.63 27.51 -9.74
CA GLU A 14 -4.64 26.71 -9.02
C GLU A 14 -5.27 25.80 -7.96
N ILE A 15 -6.31 26.29 -7.27
CA ILE A 15 -7.06 25.52 -6.28
C ILE A 15 -7.82 24.38 -6.98
N ALA A 16 -8.50 24.67 -8.10
CA ALA A 16 -9.18 23.66 -8.90
C ALA A 16 -8.22 22.54 -9.36
N ALA A 17 -7.04 22.91 -9.88
CA ALA A 17 -6.01 21.97 -10.29
C ALA A 17 -5.53 21.08 -9.12
N ARG A 18 -5.26 21.69 -7.96
CA ARG A 18 -4.85 20.96 -6.75
C ARG A 18 -5.94 20.00 -6.26
N LEU A 19 -7.21 20.42 -6.25
CA LEU A 19 -8.32 19.56 -5.84
C LEU A 19 -8.52 18.36 -6.79
N ARG A 20 -8.25 18.54 -8.09
CA ARG A 20 -8.24 17.41 -9.05
C ARG A 20 -7.06 16.47 -8.83
N ALA A 21 -5.88 17.00 -8.52
CA ALA A 21 -4.72 16.18 -8.16
C ALA A 21 -4.96 15.36 -6.87
N ILE A 22 -5.57 15.98 -5.85
CA ILE A 22 -6.00 15.29 -4.63
C ILE A 22 -6.96 14.15 -4.99
N ALA A 23 -8.00 14.40 -5.80
CA ALA A 23 -8.93 13.35 -6.21
C ALA A 23 -8.25 12.16 -6.92
N LYS A 24 -7.16 12.40 -7.66
CA LYS A 24 -6.36 11.31 -8.25
C LYS A 24 -5.65 10.47 -7.17
N ALA A 25 -5.10 11.10 -6.14
CA ALA A 25 -4.50 10.40 -5.00
C ALA A 25 -5.56 9.58 -4.23
N GLU A 26 -6.75 10.15 -4.00
CA GLU A 26 -7.82 9.44 -3.29
C GLU A 26 -8.35 8.22 -4.05
N LYS A 27 -8.41 8.29 -5.39
CA LYS A 27 -8.70 7.11 -6.20
C LYS A 27 -7.66 6.00 -5.99
N HIS A 28 -6.38 6.36 -5.95
CA HIS A 28 -5.31 5.41 -5.66
C HIS A 28 -5.42 4.83 -4.24
N HIS A 29 -5.78 5.65 -3.25
CA HIS A 29 -6.05 5.17 -1.89
C HIS A 29 -7.18 4.15 -1.85
N GLU A 30 -8.31 4.43 -2.51
CA GLU A 30 -9.44 3.51 -2.59
C GLU A 30 -9.03 2.17 -3.23
N GLU A 31 -8.34 2.21 -4.36
CA GLU A 31 -7.85 1.01 -5.06
C GLU A 31 -6.93 0.17 -4.17
N ARG A 32 -6.00 0.82 -3.45
CA ARG A 32 -5.10 0.15 -2.49
C ARG A 32 -5.88 -0.47 -1.34
N TYR A 33 -6.81 0.25 -0.73
CA TYR A 33 -7.59 -0.25 0.40
C TYR A 33 -8.50 -1.41 0.01
N LYS A 34 -9.12 -1.39 -1.17
CA LYS A 34 -9.90 -2.54 -1.68
C LYS A 34 -9.03 -3.79 -1.84
N LYS A 35 -7.80 -3.66 -2.34
CA LYS A 35 -6.86 -4.78 -2.46
C LYS A 35 -6.48 -5.34 -1.08
N LEU A 36 -6.09 -4.46 -0.14
CA LEU A 36 -5.73 -4.87 1.22
C LEU A 36 -6.90 -5.51 1.96
N LEU A 37 -8.11 -4.97 1.80
CA LEU A 37 -9.33 -5.56 2.36
C LEU A 37 -9.55 -6.98 1.83
N GLY A 38 -9.42 -7.18 0.51
CA GLY A 38 -9.49 -8.50 -0.09
C GLY A 38 -8.44 -9.47 0.48
N GLU A 39 -7.22 -9.01 0.75
CA GLU A 39 -6.20 -9.86 1.38
C GLU A 39 -6.54 -10.22 2.83
N VAL A 40 -7.15 -9.29 3.59
CA VAL A 40 -7.62 -9.53 4.96
C VAL A 40 -8.78 -10.52 4.97
N GLU A 41 -9.80 -10.29 4.15
CA GLU A 41 -11.00 -11.15 4.07
C GLU A 41 -10.65 -12.59 3.64
N ASN A 42 -9.67 -12.74 2.74
CA ASN A 42 -9.21 -14.03 2.25
C ASN A 42 -8.08 -14.66 3.10
N ASN A 43 -7.63 -14.00 4.18
CA ASN A 43 -6.47 -14.43 4.99
C ASN A 43 -5.17 -14.63 4.18
N THR A 44 -4.92 -13.81 3.16
CA THR A 44 -3.76 -13.86 2.25
C THR A 44 -2.76 -12.70 2.42
N VAL A 45 -2.89 -11.92 3.50
CA VAL A 45 -1.95 -10.83 3.84
C VAL A 45 -0.50 -11.35 3.90
N PHE A 46 -0.30 -12.52 4.53
CA PHE A 46 1.02 -13.15 4.71
C PHE A 46 1.18 -14.45 3.91
N LYS A 47 0.36 -14.67 2.87
CA LYS A 47 0.41 -15.88 2.04
C LYS A 47 0.14 -15.53 0.59
N LYS A 48 1.08 -15.87 -0.30
CA LYS A 48 0.95 -15.65 -1.75
C LYS A 48 0.96 -16.99 -2.48
N GLU A 49 0.30 -17.04 -3.65
CA GLU A 49 0.24 -18.25 -4.50
C GLU A 49 1.61 -18.64 -5.08
N LYS A 50 2.51 -17.65 -5.23
CA LYS A 50 3.88 -17.84 -5.72
C LYS A 50 4.84 -17.30 -4.68
N LYS A 51 6.04 -17.87 -4.64
CA LYS A 51 7.12 -17.35 -3.80
C LYS A 51 7.43 -15.90 -4.19
N VAL A 52 7.44 -15.03 -3.17
CA VAL A 52 7.80 -13.61 -3.29
C VAL A 52 8.92 -13.30 -2.30
N TYR A 53 9.52 -12.14 -2.46
CA TYR A 53 10.39 -11.58 -1.43
C TYR A 53 9.56 -10.86 -0.39
N TRP A 54 9.71 -11.27 0.87
CA TRP A 54 9.17 -10.63 2.04
C TRP A 54 10.26 -9.82 2.72
N VAL A 55 10.01 -8.55 3.02
CA VAL A 55 10.94 -7.68 3.72
C VAL A 55 10.42 -7.38 5.12
N CYS A 56 11.27 -7.54 6.13
CA CYS A 56 10.95 -7.15 7.50
C CYS A 56 11.06 -5.63 7.63
N ARG A 57 9.94 -4.94 7.86
CA ARG A 57 9.87 -3.48 8.05
C ARG A 57 10.59 -2.97 9.29
N LYS A 58 11.06 -3.85 10.18
CA LYS A 58 11.86 -3.46 11.36
C LYS A 58 13.35 -3.35 11.09
N CYS A 59 13.91 -4.27 10.32
CA CYS A 59 15.36 -4.42 10.20
C CYS A 59 15.85 -4.62 8.76
N GLY A 60 14.96 -4.75 7.78
CA GLY A 60 15.31 -4.97 6.37
C GLY A 60 15.67 -6.42 6.00
N TYR A 61 15.55 -7.39 6.92
CA TYR A 61 15.77 -8.81 6.58
C TYR A 61 14.82 -9.25 5.45
N ILE A 62 15.38 -9.92 4.42
CA ILE A 62 14.64 -10.40 3.26
C ILE A 62 14.48 -11.92 3.35
N HIS A 63 13.27 -12.41 3.11
CA HIS A 63 12.93 -13.82 3.04
C HIS A 63 12.29 -14.14 1.69
N PHE A 64 12.71 -15.22 1.02
CA PHE A 64 12.08 -15.70 -0.22
C PHE A 64 11.19 -16.91 0.05
N GLY A 65 9.88 -16.77 -0.13
CA GLY A 65 8.90 -17.81 0.22
C GLY A 65 7.47 -17.43 -0.12
N GLU A 66 6.55 -18.39 -0.02
CA GLU A 66 5.10 -18.14 -0.16
C GLU A 66 4.53 -17.41 1.06
N GLU A 67 5.16 -17.57 2.22
CA GLU A 67 4.82 -16.94 3.51
C GLU A 67 6.11 -16.44 4.19
N PRO A 68 6.08 -15.34 4.97
CA PRO A 68 7.20 -14.93 5.80
C PRO A 68 7.30 -15.81 7.07
N PRO A 69 8.47 -15.88 7.73
CA PRO A 69 8.62 -16.66 8.96
C PRO A 69 7.79 -16.06 10.11
N GLU A 70 7.37 -16.91 11.06
CA GLU A 70 6.61 -16.48 12.26
C GLU A 70 7.37 -15.44 13.10
N LYS A 71 8.70 -15.55 13.12
CA LYS A 71 9.62 -14.62 13.77
C LYS A 71 10.75 -14.28 12.80
N CYS A 72 11.11 -13.00 12.73
CA CYS A 72 12.25 -12.57 11.95
C CYS A 72 13.54 -13.18 12.52
N PRO A 73 14.35 -13.92 11.73
CA PRO A 73 15.59 -14.53 12.22
C PRO A 73 16.69 -13.51 12.51
N SER A 74 16.54 -12.26 12.07
CA SER A 74 17.49 -11.18 12.33
C SER A 74 17.17 -10.43 13.63
N CYS A 75 15.92 -9.99 13.81
CA CYS A 75 15.55 -9.09 14.92
C CYS A 75 14.49 -9.64 15.89
N ASP A 76 14.13 -10.92 15.78
CA ASP A 76 13.13 -11.65 16.60
C ASP A 76 11.72 -11.03 16.64
N HIS A 77 11.42 -10.04 15.80
CA HIS A 77 10.10 -9.44 15.72
C HIS A 77 9.10 -10.35 14.99
N PRO A 78 7.81 -10.30 15.37
CA PRO A 78 6.79 -11.19 14.82
C PRO A 78 6.50 -10.96 13.34
N LYS A 79 5.85 -11.96 12.73
CA LYS A 79 5.42 -12.00 11.31
C LYS A 79 4.74 -10.73 10.81
N ASN A 80 3.99 -10.02 11.65
CA ASN A 80 3.26 -8.79 11.29
C ASN A 80 4.16 -7.60 10.90
N TYR A 81 5.48 -7.73 11.06
CA TYR A 81 6.44 -6.77 10.56
C TYR A 81 6.89 -7.04 9.13
N PHE A 82 6.58 -8.19 8.54
CA PHE A 82 6.88 -8.45 7.14
C PHE A 82 5.87 -7.78 6.20
N GLU A 83 6.33 -7.39 5.01
CA GLU A 83 5.52 -7.01 3.87
C GLU A 83 6.11 -7.60 2.58
N SER A 84 5.31 -7.68 1.51
CA SER A 84 5.84 -8.03 0.20
C SER A 84 6.75 -6.91 -0.31
N MET A 85 7.96 -7.26 -0.74
CA MET A 85 8.90 -6.31 -1.32
C MET A 85 8.31 -5.70 -2.59
N CYS A 86 8.31 -4.36 -2.65
CA CYS A 86 7.77 -3.58 -3.76
C CYS A 86 8.85 -2.83 -4.56
N GLU A 87 10.10 -2.82 -4.07
CA GLU A 87 11.22 -2.12 -4.70
C GLU A 87 11.72 -2.89 -5.94
N VAL A 88 11.86 -2.17 -7.06
CA VAL A 88 12.54 -2.62 -8.27
C VAL A 88 13.49 -1.49 -8.65
N TYR A 89 14.79 -1.70 -8.50
CA TYR A 89 15.85 -0.73 -8.81
C TYR A 89 16.42 -0.97 -10.20
#